data_AF-A0A2A5B5E2-F1
#
_entry.id   AF-A0A2A5B5E2-F1
#
_cell.length_a   1.000
_cell.length_b   1.000
_cell.length_c   1.000
_cell.angle_alpha   90.00
_cell.angle_beta   90.00
_cell.angle_gamma   90.00
#
_symmetry.space_group_name_H-M   'P 1'
#
loop_
_entity.id
_entity.type
_entity.pdbx_description
1 polymer ?
#
loop_
_entity_poly.entity_id
_entity_poly.type
_entity_poly.pdbx_seq_one_letter_code
_entity_poly.pdbx_strand_id
1 'polypeptide(L)'
;MTLSILRDHSEDVIYCKDIDFHITLDLIDTLKHHSLAVLSLMPQQEEAEKETKSSQQFYAFLPDKFDASTATKIGKANEISRRQVFRYLNELVEEKKLKKIKMGTYQKVSGMTDTGTSDTP
;
A
#
# COMPACT_ATOMS: atom_id res chain seq x y z
N MET A 1 -12.92 36.41 14.49
CA MET A 1 -13.00 37.23 13.25
C MET A 1 -14.05 36.69 12.28
N THR A 2 -14.06 35.40 11.92
CA THR A 2 -15.02 34.84 10.95
C THR A 2 -16.48 34.89 11.40
N LEU A 3 -16.75 34.74 12.70
CA LEU A 3 -18.11 34.69 13.25
C LEU A 3 -18.66 36.06 13.66
N SER A 4 -17.78 36.99 14.02
CA SER A 4 -18.12 38.38 14.33
C SER A 4 -18.76 39.08 13.12
N ILE A 5 -18.28 38.77 11.90
CA ILE A 5 -18.82 39.26 10.62
C ILE A 5 -20.25 38.77 10.36
N LEU A 6 -20.57 37.52 10.75
CA LEU A 6 -21.91 36.96 10.57
C LEU A 6 -22.92 37.49 11.58
N ARG A 7 -22.44 38.02 12.71
CA ARG A 7 -23.28 38.45 13.84
C ARG A 7 -23.63 39.94 13.79
N ASP A 8 -22.78 40.77 13.20
CA ASP A 8 -22.98 42.22 13.19
C ASP A 8 -22.61 42.78 11.81
N HIS A 9 -23.63 43.09 11.02
CA HIS A 9 -23.47 43.60 9.65
C HIS A 9 -23.43 45.13 9.60
N SER A 10 -23.45 45.81 10.76
CA SER A 10 -23.64 47.27 10.86
C SER A 10 -22.41 48.06 11.32
N GLU A 11 -21.27 47.41 11.56
CA GLU A 11 -20.05 48.07 12.07
C GLU A 11 -18.93 48.07 11.02
N ASP A 12 -18.34 49.24 10.74
CA ASP A 12 -17.20 49.41 9.82
C ASP A 12 -15.89 48.78 10.36
N VAL A 13 -15.83 48.49 11.66
CA VAL A 13 -14.65 47.89 12.32
C VAL A 13 -15.08 46.69 13.17
N ILE A 14 -14.59 45.52 12.81
CA ILE A 14 -14.97 44.26 13.45
C ILE A 14 -13.86 43.82 14.41
N TYR A 15 -14.21 43.73 15.69
CA TYR A 15 -13.31 43.23 16.72
C TYR A 15 -13.61 41.76 17.04
N CYS A 16 -12.55 40.96 17.12
CA CYS A 16 -12.65 39.59 17.58
C CYS A 16 -12.92 39.58 19.08
N LYS A 17 -14.05 39.02 19.48
CA LYS A 17 -14.43 38.86 20.89
C LYS A 17 -14.03 37.46 21.37
N ASP A 18 -13.88 37.29 22.68
CA ASP A 18 -13.56 35.99 23.28
C ASP A 18 -14.56 34.90 22.89
N ILE A 19 -15.83 35.28 22.69
CA ILE A 19 -16.86 34.35 22.23
C ILE A 19 -16.56 33.77 20.84
N ASP A 20 -15.92 34.54 19.96
CA ASP A 20 -15.52 34.05 18.63
C ASP A 20 -14.41 33.01 18.76
N PHE A 21 -13.51 33.16 19.74
CA PHE A 21 -12.49 32.16 20.02
C PHE A 21 -13.10 30.86 20.53
N HIS A 22 -14.04 30.93 21.48
CA HIS A 22 -14.72 29.75 22.01
C HIS A 22 -15.50 29.01 20.92
N ILE A 23 -16.29 29.72 20.11
CA ILE A 23 -17.03 29.06 19.02
C ILE A 23 -16.07 28.47 17.97
N THR A 24 -14.94 29.14 17.70
CA THR A 24 -13.94 28.58 16.79
C THR A 24 -13.34 27.29 17.33
N LEU A 25 -13.08 27.21 18.65
CA LEU A 25 -12.61 25.98 19.29
C LEU A 25 -13.65 24.86 19.18
N ASP A 26 -14.92 25.16 19.47
CA ASP A 26 -16.01 24.18 19.36
C ASP A 26 -16.17 23.65 17.92
N LEU A 27 -16.01 24.53 16.93
CA LEU A 27 -16.02 24.16 15.51
C LEU A 27 -14.85 23.24 15.15
N ILE A 28 -13.64 23.54 15.63
CA ILE A 28 -12.45 22.71 15.39
C ILE A 28 -12.67 21.31 15.97
N ASP A 29 -13.15 21.21 17.19
CA ASP A 29 -13.41 19.91 17.83
C ASP A 29 -14.48 19.11 17.10
N THR A 30 -15.55 19.77 16.67
CA THR A 30 -16.62 19.15 15.88
C THR A 30 -16.09 18.64 14.53
N LEU A 31 -15.35 19.47 13.79
CA LEU A 31 -14.75 19.09 12.50
C LEU A 31 -13.76 17.94 12.65
N LYS A 32 -12.96 17.95 13.73
CA LYS A 32 -12.04 16.87 14.06
C LYS A 32 -12.78 15.56 14.33
N HIS A 33 -13.88 15.60 15.07
CA HIS A 33 -14.69 14.42 15.33
C HIS A 33 -15.26 13.84 14.03
N HIS A 34 -15.78 14.70 13.16
CA HIS A 34 -16.31 14.27 11.86
C HIS A 34 -15.23 13.73 10.92
N SER A 35 -14.04 14.33 10.86
CA SER A 35 -12.96 13.85 9.99
C SER A 35 -12.47 12.47 10.40
N LEU A 36 -12.37 12.20 11.71
CA LEU A 36 -12.04 10.87 12.24
C LEU A 36 -13.14 9.85 11.96
N ALA A 37 -14.41 10.23 12.12
CA ALA A 37 -15.53 9.35 11.80
C ALA A 37 -15.55 8.97 10.31
N VAL A 38 -15.38 9.93 9.40
CA VAL A 38 -15.28 9.66 7.96
C VAL A 38 -14.09 8.77 7.65
N LEU A 39 -12.92 9.02 8.23
CA LEU A 39 -11.73 8.17 8.06
C LEU A 39 -11.97 6.74 8.54
N SER A 40 -12.73 6.55 9.63
CA SER A 40 -13.07 5.22 10.14
C SER A 40 -14.05 4.44 9.24
N LEU A 41 -14.85 5.15 8.43
CA LEU A 41 -15.78 4.56 7.47
C LEU A 41 -15.12 4.27 6.12
N MET A 42 -13.95 4.85 5.86
CA MET A 42 -13.16 4.48 4.70
C MET A 42 -12.67 3.04 4.88
N PRO A 43 -12.66 2.23 3.81
CA PRO A 43 -12.07 0.89 3.87
C PRO A 43 -10.61 1.07 4.33
N GLN A 44 -10.31 0.61 5.54
CA GLN A 44 -8.94 0.44 5.97
C GLN A 44 -8.25 -0.42 4.90
N GLN A 45 -6.98 -0.16 4.60
CA GLN A 45 -6.16 -0.86 3.59
C GLN A 45 -5.96 -2.36 3.89
N GLU A 46 -6.96 -3.07 4.43
CA GLU A 46 -6.98 -4.51 4.58
C GLU A 46 -6.76 -5.24 3.26
N GLU A 47 -7.19 -4.67 2.12
CA GLU A 47 -6.92 -5.26 0.81
C GLU A 47 -5.43 -5.32 0.53
N ALA A 48 -4.68 -4.24 0.80
CA ALA A 48 -3.23 -4.23 0.62
C ALA A 48 -2.52 -5.22 1.57
N GLU A 49 -2.98 -5.32 2.82
CA GLU A 49 -2.44 -6.29 3.79
C GLU A 49 -2.80 -7.75 3.44
N LYS A 50 -4.00 -8.01 2.91
CA LYS A 50 -4.39 -9.36 2.46
C LYS A 50 -3.64 -9.76 1.18
N GLU A 51 -3.44 -8.82 0.27
CA GLU A 51 -2.71 -9.07 -0.99
C GLU A 51 -1.22 -9.36 -0.74
N THR A 52 -0.57 -8.63 0.15
CA THR A 52 0.83 -8.89 0.53
C THR A 52 1.00 -10.29 1.16
N LYS A 53 0.06 -10.72 2.01
CA LYS A 53 0.05 -12.09 2.57
C LYS A 53 -0.14 -13.15 1.50
N SER A 54 -1.03 -12.92 0.52
CA SER A 54 -1.27 -13.86 -0.60
C SER A 54 -0.04 -14.00 -1.51
N SER A 55 0.64 -12.89 -1.82
CA SER A 55 1.88 -12.90 -2.62
C SER A 55 3.03 -13.64 -1.91
N GLN A 56 3.16 -13.45 -0.59
CA GLN A 56 4.15 -14.17 0.23
C GLN A 56 3.87 -15.67 0.33
N GLN A 57 2.60 -16.06 0.49
CA GLN A 57 2.21 -17.48 0.45
C GLN A 57 2.50 -18.10 -0.91
N PHE A 58 2.16 -17.41 -1.99
CA PHE A 58 2.50 -17.86 -3.35
C PHE A 58 4.01 -18.03 -3.54
N TYR A 59 4.83 -17.12 -3.02
CA TYR A 59 6.29 -17.23 -3.04
C TYR A 59 6.79 -18.51 -2.35
N ALA A 60 6.18 -18.94 -1.24
CA ALA A 60 6.58 -20.15 -0.54
C ALA A 60 6.43 -21.43 -1.40
N PHE A 61 5.41 -21.49 -2.27
CA PHE A 61 5.16 -22.64 -3.15
C PHE A 61 6.02 -22.66 -4.42
N LEU A 62 6.68 -21.56 -4.77
CA LEU A 62 7.50 -21.49 -5.98
C LEU A 62 8.81 -22.30 -5.81
N PRO A 63 9.28 -23.03 -6.83
CA PRO A 63 10.61 -23.63 -6.84
C PRO A 63 11.73 -22.58 -6.85
N ASP A 64 12.97 -23.00 -6.64
CA ASP A 64 14.13 -22.09 -6.73
C ASP A 64 14.36 -21.58 -8.15
N LYS A 65 14.08 -22.39 -9.17
CA LYS A 65 14.10 -21.99 -10.59
C LYS A 65 12.84 -22.51 -11.27
N PHE A 66 12.14 -21.65 -11.99
CA PHE A 66 10.88 -22.01 -12.64
C PHE A 66 10.58 -21.13 -13.85
N ASP A 67 9.72 -21.63 -14.73
CA ASP A 67 9.19 -20.88 -15.87
C ASP A 67 7.79 -20.31 -15.58
N ALA A 68 7.34 -19.37 -16.41
CA ALA A 68 6.03 -18.74 -16.27
C ALA A 68 4.89 -19.77 -16.37
N SER A 69 5.06 -20.84 -17.15
CA SER A 69 4.10 -21.94 -17.24
C SER A 69 3.93 -22.64 -15.89
N THR A 70 5.03 -22.99 -15.23
CA THR A 70 5.02 -23.61 -13.89
C THR A 70 4.40 -22.68 -12.86
N ALA A 71 4.74 -21.39 -12.86
CA ALA A 71 4.12 -20.41 -11.96
C ALA A 71 2.59 -20.35 -12.15
N THR A 72 2.10 -20.39 -13.39
CA THR A 72 0.65 -20.39 -13.65
C THR A 72 -0.04 -21.69 -13.23
N LYS A 73 0.64 -22.84 -13.33
CA LYS A 73 0.11 -24.12 -12.82
C LYS A 73 -0.01 -24.12 -11.31
N ILE A 74 1.03 -23.63 -10.60
CA ILE A 74 1.03 -23.49 -9.14
C ILE A 74 -0.05 -22.49 -8.71
N GLY A 75 -0.18 -21.36 -9.41
CA GLY A 75 -1.24 -20.38 -9.13
C GLY A 75 -2.63 -20.98 -9.28
N LYS A 76 -2.89 -21.73 -10.36
CA LYS A 76 -4.17 -22.41 -10.57
C LYS A 76 -4.50 -23.43 -9.46
N ALA A 77 -3.48 -24.14 -8.95
CA ALA A 77 -3.65 -25.08 -7.84
C ALA A 77 -3.99 -24.39 -6.51
N ASN A 78 -3.71 -23.09 -6.38
CA ASN A 78 -3.99 -22.27 -5.20
C ASN A 78 -5.12 -21.25 -5.45
N GLU A 79 -5.98 -21.48 -6.46
CA GLU A 79 -7.10 -20.61 -6.83
C GLU A 79 -6.69 -19.16 -7.21
N ILE A 80 -5.43 -18.96 -7.61
CA ILE A 80 -4.89 -17.68 -8.06
C ILE A 80 -5.07 -17.56 -9.57
N SER A 81 -5.69 -16.47 -10.03
CA SER A 81 -5.87 -16.22 -11.46
C SER A 81 -4.54 -15.99 -12.18
N ARG A 82 -4.49 -16.29 -13.47
CA ARG A 82 -3.29 -16.05 -14.31
C ARG A 82 -2.82 -14.60 -14.22
N ARG A 83 -3.76 -13.64 -14.17
CA ARG A 83 -3.46 -12.21 -14.03
C ARG A 83 -2.77 -11.90 -12.70
N GLN A 84 -3.30 -12.45 -11.59
CA GLN A 84 -2.69 -12.28 -10.26
C GLN A 84 -1.31 -12.93 -10.19
N VAL A 85 -1.10 -14.10 -10.79
CA VAL A 85 0.22 -14.73 -10.88
C VAL A 85 1.24 -13.79 -11.52
N PHE A 86 0.93 -13.20 -12.67
CA PHE A 86 1.86 -12.27 -13.33
C PHE A 86 2.09 -11.00 -12.53
N ARG A 87 1.06 -10.48 -11.86
CA ARG A 87 1.20 -9.36 -10.93
C ARG A 87 2.16 -9.70 -9.80
N TYR A 88 1.93 -10.81 -9.09
CA TYR A 88 2.79 -11.26 -7.99
C TYR A 88 4.23 -11.52 -8.44
N LEU A 89 4.43 -12.09 -9.63
CA LEU A 89 5.78 -12.27 -10.17
C LEU A 89 6.50 -10.94 -10.40
N ASN A 90 5.80 -9.91 -10.88
CA ASN A 90 6.39 -8.57 -11.05
C ASN A 90 6.70 -7.93 -9.69
N GLU A 91 5.76 -7.96 -8.74
CA GLU A 91 5.96 -7.45 -7.37
C GLU A 91 7.16 -8.14 -6.70
N LEU A 92 7.26 -9.47 -6.78
CA LEU A 92 8.37 -10.23 -6.19
C LEU A 92 9.73 -9.95 -6.87
N VAL A 93 9.74 -9.53 -8.14
CA VAL A 93 10.94 -9.06 -8.83
C VAL A 93 11.32 -7.65 -8.36
N GLU A 94 10.35 -6.75 -8.21
CA GLU A 94 10.56 -5.40 -7.68
C GLU A 94 11.06 -5.43 -6.23
N GLU A 95 10.52 -6.34 -5.41
CA GLU A 95 10.97 -6.63 -4.03
C GLU A 95 12.33 -7.36 -3.97
N LYS A 96 12.96 -7.66 -5.12
CA LYS A 96 14.24 -8.39 -5.23
C LYS A 96 14.24 -9.80 -4.61
N LYS A 97 13.07 -10.41 -4.43
CA LYS A 97 12.93 -11.82 -4.00
C LYS A 97 13.09 -12.79 -5.16
N LEU A 98 12.77 -12.35 -6.38
CA LEU A 98 12.95 -13.09 -7.62
C LEU A 98 13.88 -12.34 -8.57
N LYS A 99 14.68 -13.11 -9.32
CA LYS A 99 15.48 -12.63 -10.45
C LYS A 99 14.93 -13.21 -11.74
N LYS A 100 14.65 -12.35 -12.72
CA LYS A 100 14.31 -12.76 -14.08
C LYS A 100 15.58 -13.12 -14.84
N ILE A 101 15.78 -14.40 -15.16
CA ILE A 101 16.98 -14.87 -15.88
C ILE A 101 16.84 -14.60 -17.38
N LYS A 102 15.70 -15.02 -17.95
CA LYS A 102 15.36 -14.90 -19.38
C LYS A 102 13.87 -14.60 -19.53
N MET A 103 13.42 -14.32 -20.74
CA MET A 103 11.99 -14.13 -21.02
C MET A 103 11.19 -15.36 -20.58
N GLY A 104 10.36 -15.17 -19.54
CA GLY A 104 9.52 -16.23 -18.99
C GLY A 104 10.19 -17.17 -17.98
N THR A 105 11.43 -16.93 -17.53
CA THR A 105 12.12 -17.77 -16.53
C THR A 105 12.60 -16.95 -15.34
N TYR A 106 12.31 -17.45 -14.14
CA TYR A 106 12.56 -16.78 -12.86
C TYR A 106 13.35 -17.68 -11.91
N GLN A 107 14.08 -17.06 -10.99
CA GLN A 107 14.83 -17.72 -9.93
C GLN A 107 14.67 -16.99 -8.59
N LYS A 108 14.54 -17.73 -7.50
CA LYS A 108 14.54 -17.17 -6.13
C LYS A 108 15.92 -16.62 -5.77
N VAL A 109 15.91 -15.47 -5.13
CA VAL A 109 17.07 -14.85 -4.51
C VAL A 109 17.17 -15.39 -3.08
N SER A 110 17.31 -16.70 -2.93
CA SER A 110 17.85 -17.27 -1.70
C SER A 110 19.35 -17.01 -1.71
N GLY A 111 19.90 -16.55 -0.58
CA GLY A 111 21.28 -16.05 -0.45
C GLY A 111 22.28 -16.90 -1.23
N MET A 112 22.78 -16.33 -2.32
CA MET A 112 23.81 -16.93 -3.16
C MET A 112 25.13 -16.82 -2.40
N THR A 113 25.40 -17.79 -1.52
CA THR A 113 26.76 -18.26 -1.32
C THR A 113 27.16 -18.95 -2.60
N ASP A 114 27.97 -18.29 -3.42
CA ASP A 114 29.00 -18.95 -4.21
C ASP A 114 29.98 -17.88 -4.71
N THR A 115 31.12 -17.89 -4.03
CA THR A 115 32.39 -17.30 -4.42
C THR A 115 32.69 -17.60 -5.88
N GLY A 116 33.09 -16.57 -6.63
CA GLY A 116 33.51 -16.69 -8.00
C GLY A 116 34.68 -17.67 -8.14
N THR A 117 34.48 -18.70 -8.95
CA THR A 117 35.59 -19.45 -9.54
C THR A 117 36.05 -18.66 -10.77
N SER A 118 37.04 -17.79 -10.57
CA SER A 118 37.94 -17.36 -11.63
C SER A 118 39.01 -18.43 -11.78
N ASP A 119 38.97 -19.15 -12.88
CA ASP A 119 40.07 -19.91 -13.51
C ASP A 119 39.41 -20.54 -14.75
N THR A 120 39.82 -20.36 -15.99
CA THR A 120 41.13 -20.53 -16.64
C THR A 120 40.87 -20.30 -18.15
N PRO A 121 41.83 -20.42 -19.09
CA PRO A 121 43.29 -20.51 -18.97
C PRO A 121 44.05 -19.38 -19.68
#